data_AF-A0A8C3T1M5-F1
#
_entry.id   AF-A0A8C3T1M5-F1
#
_cell.length_a   1.000
_cell.length_b   1.000
_cell.length_c   1.000
_cell.angle_alpha   90.00
_cell.angle_beta   90.00
_cell.angle_gamma   90.00
#
_symmetry.space_group_name_H-M   'P 1'
#
loop_
_entity.id
_entity.type
_entity.pdbx_description
1 polymer ?
#
loop_
_entity_poly.entity_id
_entity_poly.type
_entity_poly.pdbx_seq_one_letter_code
_entity_poly.pdbx_strand_id
1 'polypeptide(L)'
;MSTQARHICYFFDYGALSMYTLGSAIAYSTYVFPEEWINSTFHHYYVPIAVLNTVISTGLSCYSRFPEMQQPRLSKTLRTLAFAYPYVFDSTPLFYRLYLCTGESCMESVIPVHYRHCMFAFLTCFIFAAHLPERLAPGRFDYIGHSHQLFHICGIIGTHFQMEAIFIDMNARRDWLLASSPLLSCSQTVGSISISIIISLTIIGAFSMALYSTPKEKCHILQACI
;
A
#
# COMPACT_ATOMS: atom_id res chain seq x y z
N MET A 1 13.54 -5.80 -23.25
CA MET A 1 12.34 -6.41 -22.63
C MET A 1 11.17 -6.24 -23.59
N SER A 2 10.33 -7.26 -23.80
CA SER A 2 9.13 -7.10 -24.64
C SER A 2 8.09 -6.22 -23.95
N THR A 3 7.22 -5.57 -24.72
CA THR A 3 6.09 -4.78 -24.22
C THR A 3 5.17 -5.60 -23.32
N GLN A 4 4.92 -6.87 -23.66
CA GLN A 4 4.10 -7.77 -22.85
C GLN A 4 4.75 -8.09 -21.50
N ALA A 5 6.05 -8.44 -21.50
CA ALA A 5 6.79 -8.70 -20.27
C ALA A 5 6.78 -7.47 -19.35
N ARG A 6 6.90 -6.27 -19.92
CA ARG A 6 6.79 -5.00 -19.16
C ARG A 6 5.46 -4.88 -18.41
N HIS A 7 4.33 -5.18 -19.06
CA HIS A 7 3.01 -5.09 -18.42
C HIS A 7 2.86 -6.11 -17.29
N ILE A 8 3.38 -7.32 -17.48
CA ILE A 8 3.39 -8.36 -16.44
C ILE A 8 4.21 -7.90 -15.23
N CYS A 9 5.39 -7.32 -15.44
CA CYS A 9 6.19 -6.75 -14.36
C CYS A 9 5.42 -5.67 -13.58
N TYR A 10 4.69 -4.79 -14.28
CA TYR A 10 3.82 -3.80 -13.60
C TYR A 10 2.67 -4.46 -12.82
N PHE A 11 2.09 -5.56 -13.31
CA PHE A 11 1.06 -6.28 -12.56
C PHE A 11 1.60 -6.84 -11.25
N PHE A 12 2.81 -7.40 -11.27
CA PHE A 12 3.48 -7.87 -10.05
C PHE A 12 3.85 -6.73 -9.10
N ASP A 13 4.36 -5.61 -9.61
CA ASP A 13 4.69 -4.41 -8.81
C ASP A 13 3.45 -3.89 -8.06
N TYR A 14 2.33 -3.69 -8.77
CA TYR A 14 1.08 -3.25 -8.16
C TYR A 14 0.45 -4.28 -7.21
N GLY A 15 0.56 -5.57 -7.54
CA GLY A 15 0.13 -6.65 -6.66
C GLY A 15 0.94 -6.68 -5.36
N ALA A 16 2.26 -6.49 -5.45
CA ALA A 16 3.14 -6.44 -4.28
C ALA A 16 2.81 -5.25 -3.37
N LEU A 17 2.54 -4.06 -3.94
CA LEU A 17 2.11 -2.90 -3.16
C LEU A 17 0.77 -3.13 -2.44
N SER A 18 -0.17 -3.81 -3.09
CA SER A 18 -1.44 -4.21 -2.47
C SER A 18 -1.20 -5.17 -1.29
N MET A 19 -0.30 -6.15 -1.45
CA MET A 19 0.08 -7.09 -0.39
C MET A 19 0.82 -6.42 0.77
N TYR A 20 1.70 -5.45 0.50
CA TYR A 20 2.35 -4.64 1.52
C TYR A 20 1.32 -3.91 2.40
N THR A 21 0.26 -3.40 1.78
CA THR A 21 -0.83 -2.69 2.47
C THR A 21 -1.58 -3.66 3.39
N LEU A 22 -1.97 -4.85 2.91
CA LEU A 22 -2.54 -5.90 3.77
C LEU A 22 -1.65 -6.27 4.97
N GLY A 23 -0.34 -6.41 4.74
CA GLY A 23 0.61 -6.69 5.81
C GLY A 23 0.63 -5.59 6.88
N SER A 24 0.58 -4.33 6.43
CA SER A 24 0.46 -3.16 7.31
C SER A 24 -0.85 -3.19 8.10
N ALA A 25 -1.98 -3.48 7.46
CA ALA A 25 -3.28 -3.61 8.12
C ALA A 25 -3.26 -4.67 9.24
N ILE A 26 -2.74 -5.87 8.96
CA ILE A 26 -2.67 -6.95 9.96
C ILE A 26 -1.77 -6.56 11.14
N ALA A 27 -0.63 -5.89 10.87
CA ALA A 27 0.25 -5.43 11.94
C ALA A 27 -0.43 -4.33 12.78
N TYR A 28 -1.10 -3.37 12.14
CA TYR A 28 -1.80 -2.28 12.82
C TYR A 28 -3.00 -2.76 13.61
N SER A 29 -3.78 -3.73 13.10
CA SER A 29 -4.90 -4.33 13.84
C SER A 29 -4.44 -4.99 15.14
N THR A 30 -3.22 -5.51 15.17
CA THR A 30 -2.71 -6.26 16.31
C THR A 30 -2.00 -5.36 17.33
N TYR A 31 -1.13 -4.45 16.85
CA TYR A 31 -0.20 -3.74 17.74
C TYR A 31 -0.51 -2.25 17.89
N VAL A 32 -1.14 -1.64 16.89
CA VAL A 32 -1.31 -0.18 16.84
C VAL A 32 -2.72 0.25 17.18
N PHE A 33 -3.72 -0.64 17.09
CA PHE A 33 -5.12 -0.31 17.35
C PHE A 33 -5.33 0.37 18.73
N PRO A 34 -6.15 1.45 18.79
CA PRO A 34 -6.52 2.10 20.05
C PRO A 34 -7.26 1.15 20.98
N GLU A 35 -7.02 1.28 22.29
CA GLU A 35 -7.57 0.37 23.30
C GLU A 35 -9.11 0.33 23.29
N GLU A 36 -9.72 1.50 23.19
CA GLU A 36 -11.17 1.71 23.09
C GLU A 36 -11.83 1.10 21.84
N TRP A 37 -11.05 0.79 20.81
CA TRP A 37 -11.57 0.20 19.57
C TRP A 37 -11.38 -1.31 19.54
N ILE A 38 -10.60 -1.88 20.46
CA ILE A 38 -10.43 -3.32 20.56
C ILE A 38 -11.79 -3.96 20.89
N ASN A 39 -12.09 -5.08 20.23
CA ASN A 39 -13.40 -5.77 20.26
C ASN A 39 -14.59 -4.96 19.73
N SER A 40 -14.37 -3.79 19.14
CA SER A 40 -15.43 -3.08 18.41
C SER A 40 -15.79 -3.79 17.10
N THR A 41 -16.95 -3.46 16.54
CA THR A 41 -17.37 -3.92 15.22
C THR A 41 -16.35 -3.54 14.14
N PHE A 42 -15.76 -2.34 14.25
CA PHE A 42 -14.72 -1.89 13.33
C PHE A 42 -13.49 -2.80 13.37
N HIS A 43 -13.01 -3.15 14.57
CA HIS A 43 -11.87 -4.05 14.74
C HIS A 43 -12.11 -5.44 14.13
N HIS A 44 -13.30 -6.01 14.31
CA HIS A 44 -13.64 -7.32 13.74
C HIS A 44 -13.67 -7.36 12.21
N TYR A 45 -14.15 -6.29 11.56
CA TYR A 45 -14.22 -6.21 10.10
C TYR A 45 -12.98 -5.62 9.44
N TYR A 46 -12.05 -5.06 10.23
CA TYR A 46 -10.89 -4.35 9.73
C TYR A 46 -10.03 -5.18 8.76
N VAL A 47 -9.58 -6.36 9.19
CA VAL A 47 -8.74 -7.26 8.36
C VAL A 47 -9.51 -7.81 7.14
N PRO A 48 -10.76 -8.30 7.28
CA PRO A 48 -11.57 -8.68 6.11
C PRO A 48 -11.74 -7.55 5.07
N ILE A 49 -11.94 -6.31 5.51
CA ILE A 49 -12.00 -5.14 4.62
C ILE A 49 -10.63 -4.90 3.98
N ALA A 50 -9.52 -5.03 4.71
CA ALA A 50 -8.18 -4.91 4.14
C ALA A 50 -7.90 -5.97 3.06
N VAL A 51 -8.36 -7.21 3.24
CA VAL A 51 -8.30 -8.27 2.22
C VAL A 51 -9.11 -7.88 0.99
N LEU A 52 -10.34 -7.41 1.16
CA LEU A 52 -11.17 -6.93 0.05
C LEU A 52 -10.50 -5.77 -0.70
N ASN A 53 -9.97 -4.80 0.04
CA ASN A 53 -9.22 -3.66 -0.51
C ASN A 53 -8.03 -4.14 -1.33
N THR A 54 -7.28 -5.14 -0.85
CA THR A 54 -6.14 -5.73 -1.56
C THR A 54 -6.56 -6.33 -2.89
N VAL A 55 -7.63 -7.11 -2.91
CA VAL A 55 -8.17 -7.75 -4.12
C VAL A 55 -8.63 -6.69 -5.15
N ILE A 56 -9.40 -5.70 -4.69
CA ILE A 56 -9.89 -4.61 -5.54
C ILE A 56 -8.71 -3.81 -6.10
N SER A 57 -7.73 -3.50 -5.27
CA SER A 57 -6.58 -2.67 -5.65
C SER A 57 -5.68 -3.36 -6.67
N THR A 58 -5.42 -4.65 -6.51
CA THR A 58 -4.73 -5.47 -7.52
C THR A 58 -5.50 -5.48 -8.84
N GLY A 59 -6.82 -5.71 -8.78
CA GLY A 59 -7.69 -5.73 -9.97
C GLY A 59 -7.72 -4.38 -10.71
N LEU A 60 -7.98 -3.29 -10.00
CA LEU A 60 -8.02 -1.94 -10.57
C LEU A 60 -6.67 -1.52 -11.16
N SER A 61 -5.57 -1.86 -10.47
CA SER A 61 -4.22 -1.53 -10.95
C SER A 61 -3.84 -2.31 -12.20
N CYS A 62 -4.17 -3.61 -12.27
CA CYS A 62 -3.99 -4.40 -13.48
C CYS A 62 -4.86 -3.87 -14.63
N TYR A 63 -6.14 -3.60 -14.37
CA TYR A 63 -7.06 -3.04 -15.36
C TYR A 63 -6.58 -1.68 -15.87
N SER A 64 -6.03 -0.82 -15.01
CA SER A 64 -5.56 0.53 -15.38
C SER A 64 -4.55 0.53 -16.54
N ARG A 65 -3.85 -0.58 -16.82
CA ARG A 65 -2.87 -0.70 -17.90
C ARG A 65 -3.47 -0.92 -19.29
N PHE A 66 -4.74 -1.32 -19.38
CA PHE A 66 -5.41 -1.54 -20.66
C PHE A 66 -5.90 -0.24 -21.31
N PRO A 67 -6.61 0.66 -20.61
CA PRO A 67 -7.07 1.93 -21.20
C PRO A 67 -6.01 3.03 -21.15
N GLU A 68 -4.79 2.78 -20.68
CA GLU A 68 -3.79 3.83 -20.39
C GLU A 68 -3.42 4.70 -21.59
N MET A 69 -3.43 4.13 -22.79
CA MET A 69 -3.17 4.88 -24.03
C MET A 69 -4.35 5.78 -24.41
N GLN A 70 -5.57 5.26 -24.33
CA GLN A 70 -6.78 5.99 -24.74
C GLN A 70 -7.24 7.01 -23.69
N GLN A 71 -7.07 6.67 -22.41
CA GLN A 71 -7.57 7.42 -21.26
C GLN A 71 -6.50 7.46 -20.14
N PRO A 72 -5.36 8.14 -20.36
CA PRO A 72 -4.24 8.17 -19.40
C PRO A 72 -4.63 8.76 -18.05
N ARG A 73 -5.54 9.75 -18.04
CA ARG A 73 -6.06 10.35 -16.81
C ARG A 73 -6.86 9.35 -15.99
N LEU A 74 -7.73 8.56 -16.63
CA LEU A 74 -8.52 7.54 -15.94
C LEU A 74 -7.60 6.48 -15.33
N SER A 75 -6.66 5.94 -16.12
CA SER A 75 -5.69 4.95 -15.64
C SER A 75 -4.87 5.44 -14.46
N LYS A 76 -4.40 6.69 -14.52
CA LYS A 76 -3.67 7.32 -13.41
C LYS A 76 -4.56 7.46 -12.18
N THR A 77 -5.78 7.97 -12.33
CA THR A 77 -6.73 8.11 -11.22
C THR A 77 -7.10 6.77 -10.59
N LEU A 78 -7.42 5.75 -11.39
CA LEU A 78 -7.73 4.41 -10.89
C LEU A 78 -6.59 3.84 -10.07
N ARG A 79 -5.35 3.95 -10.56
CA ARG A 79 -4.16 3.46 -9.85
C ARG A 79 -3.87 4.24 -8.58
N THR A 80 -3.96 5.57 -8.63
CA THR A 80 -3.76 6.40 -7.44
C THR A 80 -4.81 6.11 -6.38
N LEU A 81 -6.09 5.99 -6.76
CA LEU A 81 -7.17 5.66 -5.82
C LEU A 81 -7.04 4.24 -5.25
N ALA A 82 -6.61 3.28 -6.08
CA ALA A 82 -6.35 1.91 -5.66
C ALA A 82 -5.31 1.80 -4.55
N PHE A 83 -4.41 2.78 -4.37
CA PHE A 83 -3.43 2.75 -3.28
C PHE A 83 -3.69 3.80 -2.20
N ALA A 84 -4.21 4.97 -2.56
CA ALA A 84 -4.49 6.04 -1.60
C ALA A 84 -5.62 5.66 -0.64
N TYR A 85 -6.70 5.04 -1.13
CA TYR A 85 -7.81 4.65 -0.26
C TYR A 85 -7.41 3.56 0.76
N PRO A 86 -6.80 2.43 0.36
CA PRO A 86 -6.33 1.43 1.31
C PRO A 86 -5.33 1.98 2.31
N TYR A 87 -4.40 2.84 1.88
CA TYR A 87 -3.45 3.49 2.79
C TYR A 87 -4.13 4.32 3.87
N VAL A 88 -5.13 5.15 3.51
CA VAL A 88 -5.89 5.96 4.46
C VAL A 88 -6.71 5.08 5.39
N PHE A 89 -7.39 4.06 4.85
CA PHE A 89 -8.14 3.09 5.64
C PHE A 89 -7.24 2.42 6.68
N ASP A 90 -6.09 1.88 6.25
CA ASP A 90 -5.14 1.21 7.12
C ASP A 90 -4.52 2.15 8.16
N SER A 91 -4.30 3.41 7.81
CA SER A 91 -3.71 4.39 8.73
C SER A 91 -4.72 4.98 9.72
N THR A 92 -6.01 4.66 9.61
CA THR A 92 -7.07 5.21 10.49
C THR A 92 -6.78 5.02 11.99
N PRO A 93 -6.40 3.82 12.49
CA PRO A 93 -6.11 3.61 13.91
C PRO A 93 -4.88 4.40 14.38
N LEU A 94 -3.88 4.55 13.51
CA LEU A 94 -2.69 5.36 13.77
C LEU A 94 -3.03 6.85 13.86
N PHE A 95 -3.75 7.39 12.88
CA PHE A 95 -4.16 8.78 12.88
C PHE A 95 -5.04 9.11 14.09
N TYR A 96 -5.88 8.18 14.52
CA TYR A 96 -6.65 8.33 15.74
C TYR A 96 -5.76 8.50 16.97
N ARG A 97 -4.76 7.63 17.16
CA ARG A 97 -3.79 7.73 18.26
C ARG A 97 -2.99 9.04 18.22
N LEU A 98 -2.56 9.47 17.05
CA LEU A 98 -1.84 10.73 16.88
C LEU A 98 -2.74 11.96 17.15
N TYR A 99 -4.03 11.87 16.81
CA TYR A 99 -4.98 12.96 17.02
C TYR A 99 -5.38 13.11 18.50
N LEU A 100 -5.59 12.00 19.22
CA LEU A 100 -5.94 11.99 20.65
C LEU A 100 -4.74 12.03 21.60
N CYS A 101 -3.54 12.16 21.04
CA CYS A 101 -2.33 12.38 21.81
C CYS A 101 -2.47 13.69 22.62
N THR A 102 -2.54 13.60 23.96
CA THR A 102 -2.66 14.76 24.85
C THR A 102 -1.82 14.57 26.11
N GLY A 103 -1.03 15.59 26.48
CA GLY A 103 -0.27 15.58 27.74
C GLY A 103 0.76 14.44 27.80
N GLU A 104 0.66 13.60 28.83
CA GLU A 104 1.59 12.50 29.07
C GLU A 104 1.56 11.41 28.00
N SER A 105 0.43 11.18 27.30
CA SER A 105 0.36 10.19 26.21
C SER A 105 1.19 10.58 24.98
N CYS A 106 1.50 11.87 24.82
CA CYS A 106 2.44 12.34 23.78
C CYS A 106 3.91 12.21 24.16
N MET A 107 4.21 11.92 25.43
CA MET A 107 5.56 11.66 25.88
C MET A 107 5.97 10.20 25.67
N GLU A 108 5.04 9.35 25.20
CA GLU A 108 5.37 7.98 24.79
C GLU A 108 6.45 7.99 23.71
N SER A 109 7.48 7.16 23.91
CA SER A 109 8.65 7.09 23.02
C SER A 109 8.30 6.69 21.58
N VAL A 110 7.13 6.10 21.35
CA VAL A 110 6.65 5.66 20.03
C VAL A 110 6.09 6.81 19.18
N ILE A 111 5.53 7.85 19.79
CA ILE A 111 4.84 8.95 19.08
C ILE A 111 5.76 9.69 18.10
N PRO A 112 7.00 10.08 18.48
CA PRO A 112 7.94 10.68 17.53
C PRO A 112 8.28 9.78 16.34
N VAL A 113 8.31 8.45 16.53
CA VAL A 113 8.60 7.48 15.46
C VAL A 113 7.42 7.40 14.50
N HIS A 114 6.19 7.38 15.01
CA HIS A 114 4.97 7.46 14.20
C HIS A 114 4.90 8.76 13.38
N TYR A 115 5.28 9.91 13.95
CA TYR A 115 5.38 11.16 13.19
C TYR A 115 6.42 11.09 12.06
N ARG A 116 7.59 10.47 12.28
CA ARG A 116 8.58 10.24 11.23
C ARG A 116 8.01 9.36 10.12
N HIS A 117 7.32 8.26 10.47
CA HIS A 117 6.63 7.43 9.50
C HIS A 117 5.63 8.23 8.66
N CYS A 118 4.73 8.99 9.29
CA CYS A 118 3.74 9.82 8.58
C CYS A 118 4.40 10.88 7.67
N MET A 119 5.49 11.50 8.13
CA MET A 119 6.24 12.48 7.35
C MET A 119 6.87 11.84 6.10
N PHE A 120 7.50 10.68 6.22
CA PHE A 120 8.06 9.96 5.07
C PHE A 120 6.99 9.40 4.15
N ALA A 121 5.84 8.96 4.67
CA ALA A 121 4.71 8.54 3.84
C ALA A 121 4.13 9.71 3.04
N PHE A 122 3.96 10.88 3.67
CA PHE A 122 3.58 12.10 2.98
C PHE A 122 4.60 12.48 1.90
N LEU A 123 5.90 12.46 2.23
CA LEU A 123 6.97 12.78 1.30
C LEU A 123 6.98 11.84 0.10
N THR A 124 6.78 10.54 0.33
CA THR A 124 6.67 9.50 -0.70
C THR A 124 5.53 9.84 -1.67
N CYS A 125 4.33 10.12 -1.16
CA CYS A 125 3.19 10.52 -1.98
C CYS A 125 3.43 11.84 -2.73
N PHE A 126 3.97 12.84 -2.03
CA PHE A 126 4.22 14.17 -2.56
C PHE A 126 5.22 14.13 -3.72
N ILE A 127 6.37 13.47 -3.55
CA ILE A 127 7.40 13.36 -4.60
C ILE A 127 6.83 12.67 -5.84
N PHE A 128 6.11 11.56 -5.64
CA PHE A 128 5.49 10.81 -6.73
C PHE A 128 4.42 11.63 -7.47
N ALA A 129 3.57 12.36 -6.74
CA ALA A 129 2.52 13.17 -7.34
C ALA A 129 3.09 14.42 -8.03
N ALA A 130 4.08 15.08 -7.43
CA ALA A 130 4.64 16.33 -7.91
C ALA A 130 5.66 16.18 -9.05
N HIS A 131 6.25 14.98 -9.22
CA HIS A 131 7.30 14.68 -10.21
C HIS A 131 8.54 15.57 -10.00
N LEU A 132 8.93 15.74 -8.74
CA LEU A 132 10.09 16.53 -8.33
C LEU A 132 11.28 15.61 -8.02
N PRO A 133 12.51 16.02 -8.35
CA PRO A 133 12.92 17.34 -8.86
C PRO A 133 12.93 17.48 -10.39
N GLU A 134 12.70 16.42 -11.17
CA GLU A 134 12.86 16.42 -12.64
C GLU A 134 11.95 17.41 -13.36
N ARG A 135 10.79 17.75 -12.79
CA ARG A 135 9.92 18.82 -13.31
C ARG A 135 10.57 20.21 -13.23
N LEU A 136 11.46 20.46 -12.27
CA LEU A 136 12.12 21.76 -12.10
C LEU A 136 13.39 21.90 -12.95
N ALA A 137 14.08 20.79 -13.22
CA ALA A 137 15.26 20.79 -14.09
C ALA A 137 15.25 19.59 -15.05
N PRO A 138 14.49 19.69 -16.16
CA PRO A 138 14.42 18.64 -17.18
C PRO A 138 15.81 18.31 -17.74
N GLY A 139 16.11 17.02 -17.92
CA GLY A 139 17.40 16.54 -18.43
C GLY A 139 18.52 16.44 -17.39
N ARG A 140 18.30 16.88 -16.14
CA ARG A 140 19.32 16.81 -15.07
C ARG A 140 19.23 15.55 -14.22
N PHE A 141 18.04 14.95 -14.14
CA PHE A 141 17.74 13.84 -13.25
C PHE A 141 17.43 12.53 -14.00
N ASP A 142 17.81 12.43 -15.28
CA ASP A 142 17.40 11.32 -16.15
C ASP A 142 17.89 9.94 -15.69
N TYR A 143 19.02 9.88 -14.99
CA TYR A 143 19.61 8.63 -14.48
C TYR A 143 19.55 8.48 -12.97
N ILE A 144 19.76 9.57 -12.21
CA ILE A 144 19.87 9.55 -10.75
C ILE A 144 19.02 10.69 -10.18
N GLY A 145 18.27 10.38 -9.12
CA GLY A 145 17.57 11.37 -8.31
C GLY A 145 16.24 11.85 -8.88
N HIS A 146 15.70 11.21 -9.93
CA HIS A 146 14.32 11.49 -10.35
C HIS A 146 13.30 11.00 -9.32
N SER A 147 12.09 11.57 -9.36
CA SER A 147 11.04 11.38 -8.37
C SER A 147 10.74 9.92 -8.06
N HIS A 148 10.74 9.04 -9.05
CA HIS A 148 10.45 7.62 -8.81
C HIS A 148 11.54 6.91 -7.99
N GLN A 149 12.82 7.28 -8.15
CA GLN A 149 13.89 6.77 -7.27
C GLN A 149 13.74 7.32 -5.85
N LEU A 150 13.47 8.62 -5.73
CA LEU A 150 13.26 9.24 -4.42
C LEU A 150 12.01 8.72 -3.72
N PHE A 151 10.95 8.39 -4.47
CA PHE A 151 9.75 7.71 -3.99
C PHE A 151 10.10 6.38 -3.33
N HIS A 152 10.90 5.53 -4.00
CA HIS A 152 11.34 4.25 -3.41
C HIS A 152 12.18 4.45 -2.15
N ILE A 153 13.11 5.40 -2.17
CA ILE A 153 13.96 5.70 -1.00
C ILE A 153 13.10 6.17 0.19
N CYS A 154 12.22 7.14 -0.03
CA CYS A 154 11.34 7.65 1.02
C CYS A 154 10.37 6.57 1.51
N GLY A 155 9.85 5.73 0.62
CA GLY A 155 8.99 4.61 0.95
C GLY A 155 9.69 3.61 1.87
N ILE A 156 10.91 3.18 1.52
CA ILE A 156 11.71 2.25 2.34
C ILE A 156 12.01 2.84 3.73
N ILE A 157 12.42 4.11 3.80
CA ILE A 157 12.67 4.78 5.08
C ILE A 157 11.36 4.90 5.90
N GLY A 158 10.25 5.22 5.24
CA GLY A 158 8.93 5.24 5.85
C GLY A 158 8.52 3.88 6.42
N THR A 159 8.74 2.80 5.68
CA THR A 159 8.52 1.42 6.14
C THR A 159 9.45 1.04 7.30
N HIS A 160 10.69 1.52 7.29
CA HIS A 160 11.61 1.31 8.42
C HIS A 160 11.05 1.89 9.72
N PHE A 161 10.63 3.16 9.70
CA PHE A 161 10.00 3.79 10.87
C PHE A 161 8.66 3.15 11.23
N GLN A 162 7.89 2.68 10.24
CA GLN A 162 6.66 1.93 10.47
C GLN A 162 6.95 0.68 11.32
N MET A 163 7.93 -0.13 10.89
CA MET A 163 8.29 -1.36 11.56
C MET A 163 8.88 -1.07 12.94
N GLU A 164 9.75 -0.08 13.07
CA GLU A 164 10.31 0.36 14.36
C GLU A 164 9.20 0.73 15.35
N ALA A 165 8.22 1.54 14.91
CA ALA A 165 7.10 1.94 15.75
C ALA A 165 6.22 0.75 16.14
N ILE A 166 5.95 -0.18 15.20
CA ILE A 166 5.22 -1.42 15.48
C ILE A 166 5.97 -2.27 16.52
N PHE A 167 7.30 -2.39 16.43
CA PHE A 167 8.10 -3.14 17.40
C PHE A 167 8.06 -2.50 18.79
N ILE A 168 8.12 -1.17 18.88
CA ILE A 168 7.99 -0.46 20.15
C ILE A 168 6.60 -0.69 20.75
N ASP A 169 5.53 -0.51 19.96
CA ASP A 169 4.15 -0.74 20.39
C ASP A 169 3.93 -2.20 20.84
N MET A 170 4.42 -3.17 20.07
CA MET A 170 4.34 -4.59 20.41
C MET A 170 5.00 -4.91 21.75
N ASN A 171 6.18 -4.35 22.01
CA ASN A 171 6.92 -4.61 23.24
C ASN A 171 6.31 -3.88 24.44
N ALA A 172 5.97 -2.60 24.27
CA ALA A 172 5.40 -1.78 25.35
C ALA A 172 4.01 -2.25 25.78
N ARG A 173 3.21 -2.75 24.83
CA ARG A 173 1.80 -3.16 25.08
C ARG A 173 1.63 -4.67 25.23
N ARG A 174 2.72 -5.44 25.24
CA ARG A 174 2.69 -6.92 25.17
C ARG A 174 1.73 -7.56 26.17
N ASP A 175 1.91 -7.27 27.46
CA ASP A 175 1.14 -7.91 28.53
C ASP A 175 -0.34 -7.53 28.46
N TRP A 176 -0.62 -6.26 28.15
CA TRP A 176 -1.98 -5.76 27.98
C TRP A 176 -2.68 -6.39 26.76
N LEU A 177 -1.98 -6.50 25.62
CA LEU A 177 -2.51 -7.14 24.40
C LEU A 177 -2.83 -8.61 24.65
N LEU A 178 -1.98 -9.34 25.37
CA LEU A 178 -2.22 -10.74 25.71
C LEU A 178 -3.43 -10.92 26.65
N ALA A 179 -3.72 -9.93 27.49
CA ALA A 179 -4.84 -9.97 28.43
C ALA A 179 -6.17 -9.48 27.82
N SER A 180 -6.12 -8.48 26.92
CA SER A 180 -7.30 -7.69 26.52
C SER A 180 -7.67 -7.82 25.05
N SER A 181 -6.73 -8.20 24.18
CA SER A 181 -6.99 -8.35 22.75
C SER A 181 -7.42 -9.76 22.39
N PRO A 182 -8.39 -9.92 21.47
CA PRO A 182 -8.71 -11.22 20.93
C PRO A 182 -7.46 -11.73 20.19
N LEU A 183 -7.04 -12.96 20.48
CA LEU A 183 -5.97 -13.61 19.73
C LEU A 183 -6.37 -13.61 18.25
N LEU A 184 -5.58 -12.93 17.41
CA LEU A 184 -5.80 -12.98 15.96
C LEU A 184 -5.76 -14.45 15.56
N SER A 185 -6.86 -14.92 14.97
CA SER A 185 -6.93 -16.30 14.54
C SER A 185 -5.92 -16.56 13.43
N CYS A 186 -5.47 -17.81 13.29
CA CYS A 186 -4.66 -18.23 12.14
C CYS A 186 -5.36 -17.86 10.81
N SER A 187 -6.70 -17.88 10.78
CA SER A 187 -7.47 -17.44 9.62
C SER A 187 -7.34 -15.95 9.32
N GLN A 188 -7.28 -15.07 10.33
CA GLN A 188 -7.14 -13.63 10.15
C GLN A 188 -5.72 -13.20 9.74
N THR A 189 -4.70 -14.02 10.03
CA THR A 189 -3.29 -13.73 9.70
C THR A 189 -2.82 -14.50 8.48
N VAL A 190 -2.35 -15.73 8.68
CA VAL A 190 -1.82 -16.62 7.64
C VAL A 190 -2.88 -16.91 6.58
N GLY A 191 -4.14 -17.10 7.01
CA GLY A 191 -5.27 -17.29 6.11
C GLY A 191 -5.51 -16.08 5.19
N SER A 192 -5.64 -14.88 5.76
CA SER A 192 -5.79 -13.62 5.02
C SER A 192 -4.65 -13.35 4.04
N ILE A 193 -3.40 -13.59 4.45
CA ILE A 193 -2.23 -13.42 3.57
C ILE A 193 -2.28 -14.45 2.43
N SER A 194 -2.49 -15.73 2.75
CA SER A 194 -2.48 -16.81 1.77
C SER A 194 -3.58 -16.65 0.74
N ILE A 195 -4.81 -16.33 1.18
CA ILE A 195 -5.94 -16.12 0.28
C ILE A 195 -5.70 -14.90 -0.62
N SER A 196 -5.14 -13.82 -0.07
CA SER A 196 -4.85 -12.60 -0.84
C SER A 196 -3.74 -12.83 -1.87
N ILE A 197 -2.72 -13.62 -1.55
CA ILE A 197 -1.69 -14.06 -2.51
C ILE A 197 -2.34 -14.87 -3.64
N ILE A 198 -3.13 -15.89 -3.30
CA ILE A 198 -3.77 -16.77 -4.29
C ILE A 198 -4.68 -15.96 -5.22
N ILE A 199 -5.55 -15.10 -4.66
CA ILE A 199 -6.46 -14.28 -5.46
C ILE A 199 -5.68 -13.26 -6.30
N SER A 200 -4.67 -12.59 -5.73
CA SER A 200 -3.88 -11.61 -6.47
C SER A 200 -3.11 -12.25 -7.62
N LEU A 201 -2.50 -13.41 -7.41
CA LEU A 201 -1.83 -14.18 -8.47
C LEU A 201 -2.83 -14.66 -9.53
N THR A 202 -4.04 -15.05 -9.13
CA THR A 202 -5.10 -15.42 -10.07
C THR A 202 -5.52 -14.22 -10.93
N ILE A 203 -5.68 -13.05 -10.33
CA ILE A 203 -5.99 -11.79 -11.04
C ILE A 203 -4.86 -11.44 -12.01
N ILE A 204 -3.61 -11.44 -11.55
CA ILE A 204 -2.43 -11.16 -12.38
C ILE A 204 -2.35 -12.17 -13.53
N GLY A 205 -2.57 -13.46 -13.26
CA GLY A 205 -2.61 -14.51 -14.26
C GLY A 205 -3.71 -14.29 -15.30
N ALA A 206 -4.93 -13.97 -14.88
CA ALA A 206 -6.05 -13.69 -15.76
C ALA A 206 -5.79 -12.48 -16.67
N PHE A 207 -5.28 -11.37 -16.12
CA PHE A 207 -4.92 -10.19 -16.92
C PHE A 207 -3.71 -10.44 -17.83
N SER A 208 -2.74 -11.26 -17.40
CA SER A 208 -1.61 -11.66 -18.24
C SER A 208 -2.09 -12.51 -19.41
N MET A 209 -2.98 -13.47 -19.19
CA MET A 209 -3.59 -14.27 -20.25
C MET A 209 -4.38 -13.39 -21.22
N ALA A 210 -5.21 -12.47 -20.71
CA ALA A 210 -5.94 -11.52 -21.55
C ALA A 210 -4.99 -10.68 -22.44
N LEU A 211 -3.86 -10.26 -21.90
CA LEU A 211 -2.83 -9.53 -22.65
C LEU A 211 -2.24 -10.37 -23.81
N TYR A 212 -2.03 -11.67 -23.62
CA TYR A 212 -1.54 -12.57 -24.67
C TYR A 212 -2.62 -12.95 -25.70
N SER A 213 -3.87 -13.08 -25.26
CA SER A 213 -5.00 -13.43 -26.13
C SER A 213 -5.48 -12.28 -27.00
N THR A 214 -5.00 -11.06 -26.79
CA THR A 214 -5.40 -9.90 -27.59
C THR A 214 -4.74 -9.95 -28.98
N PRO A 215 -5.51 -9.97 -30.09
CA PRO A 215 -4.95 -10.06 -31.45
C PRO A 215 -3.99 -8.90 -31.77
N LYS A 216 -2.90 -9.18 -32.52
CA LYS A 216 -1.85 -8.22 -32.89
C LYS A 216 -2.39 -6.92 -33.55
N GLU A 217 -3.54 -6.97 -34.22
CA GLU A 217 -4.18 -5.80 -34.85
C GLU A 217 -4.75 -4.79 -33.82
N LYS A 218 -5.34 -5.27 -32.71
CA LYS A 218 -5.73 -4.41 -31.57
C LYS A 218 -4.54 -4.08 -30.67
N CYS A 219 -3.45 -4.84 -30.81
CA CYS A 219 -2.21 -4.62 -30.10
C CYS A 219 -1.54 -3.31 -30.52
N HIS A 220 -1.74 -2.80 -31.74
CA HIS A 220 -1.32 -1.44 -32.09
C HIS A 220 -2.03 -0.36 -31.26
N ILE A 221 -3.24 -0.58 -30.76
CA ILE A 221 -3.94 0.39 -29.90
C ILE A 221 -3.49 0.27 -28.43
N LEU A 222 -3.03 -0.92 -28.01
CA LEU A 222 -2.48 -1.21 -26.67
C LEU A 222 -0.94 -1.03 -26.58
N GLN A 223 -0.23 -0.96 -27.71
CA GLN A 223 1.25 -0.90 -27.79
C GLN A 223 1.81 0.21 -28.70
N ALA A 224 1.01 0.99 -29.44
CA ALA A 224 1.60 2.03 -30.29
C ALA A 224 2.18 3.17 -29.45
N CYS A 225 3.51 3.28 -29.53
CA CYS A 225 4.39 4.34 -29.01
C CYS A 225 4.69 4.29 -27.50
N ILE A 226 5.75 3.55 -27.16
CA ILE A 226 6.92 4.23 -26.59
C ILE A 226 7.68 4.82 -27.78
#